data_AF-A0A8C0MZJ0-F1
#
_entry.id   AF-A0A8C0MZJ0-F1
#
_cell.length_a   1.000
_cell.length_b   1.000
_cell.length_c   1.000
_cell.angle_alpha   90.00
_cell.angle_beta   90.00
_cell.angle_gamma   90.00
#
_symmetry.space_group_name_H-M   'P 1'
#
loop_
_entity.id
_entity.type
_entity.pdbx_description
1 polymer ?
#
loop_
_entity_poly.entity_id
_entity_poly.type
_entity_poly.pdbx_seq_one_letter_code
_entity_poly.pdbx_strand_id
1 'polypeptide(L)'
;QASEEILKVEQKYNKLRQTFFQKRSELIAKIPNFWVTFVNHPQVSALLGEADEEALHYLTTVEVTEFEDIKSGYRIDFYFDENPYFENKVLDS
;
A
#
# COMPACT_ATOMS: atom_id res chain seq x y z
N GLN A 1 -1.78 21.45 23.69
CA GLN A 1 -0.92 22.42 22.97
C GLN A 1 0.13 21.72 22.10
N ALA A 2 1.16 21.05 22.64
CA ALA A 2 2.21 20.39 21.82
C ALA A 2 1.68 19.32 20.82
N SER A 3 0.69 18.51 21.22
CA SER A 3 0.10 17.48 20.35
C SER A 3 -0.64 18.06 19.14
N GLU A 4 -1.26 19.24 19.26
CA GLU A 4 -1.97 19.88 18.16
C GLU A 4 -1.01 20.49 17.13
N GLU A 5 0.16 20.96 17.57
CA GLU A 5 1.20 21.48 16.69
C GLU A 5 1.85 20.35 15.89
N ILE A 6 2.14 19.21 16.54
CA ILE A 6 2.64 18.01 15.85
C ILE A 6 1.64 17.53 14.80
N LEU A 7 0.35 17.45 15.16
CA LEU A 7 -0.70 17.01 14.24
C LEU A 7 -0.78 17.90 12.98
N LYS A 8 -0.68 19.23 13.15
CA LYS A 8 -0.67 20.17 12.02
C LYS A 8 0.55 19.97 11.11
N VAL A 9 1.70 19.66 11.68
CA VAL A 9 2.92 19.37 10.91
C VAL A 9 2.75 18.09 10.10
N GLU A 10 2.27 17.02 10.72
CA GLU A 10 2.02 15.74 10.04
C GLU A 10 1.00 15.88 8.91
N GLN A 11 -0.14 16.55 9.15
CA GLN A 11 -1.14 16.83 8.11
C GLN A 11 -0.56 17.60 6.92
N LYS A 12 0.29 18.60 7.19
CA LYS A 12 0.99 19.35 6.14
C LYS A 12 1.90 18.44 5.32
N TYR A 13 2.70 17.60 5.97
CA TYR A 13 3.61 16.70 5.27
C TYR A 13 2.90 15.57 4.53
N ASN A 14 1.78 15.06 5.05
CA ASN A 14 0.95 14.06 4.36
C ASN A 14 0.47 14.57 3.00
N LYS A 15 -0.08 15.79 2.97
CA LYS A 15 -0.50 16.45 1.73
C LYS A 15 0.66 16.66 0.75
N LEU A 16 1.82 17.07 1.26
CA LEU A 16 3.01 17.24 0.41
C LEU A 16 3.47 15.90 -0.18
N ARG A 17 3.52 14.84 0.64
CA ARG A 17 3.96 13.49 0.24
C ARG A 17 3.02 12.83 -0.77
N GLN A 18 1.71 13.11 -0.70
CA GLN A 18 0.71 12.51 -1.59
C GLN A 18 1.07 12.68 -3.08
N THR A 19 1.50 13.87 -3.48
CA THR A 19 1.88 14.13 -4.88
C THR A 19 3.09 13.30 -5.34
N PHE A 20 4.02 13.01 -4.44
CA PHE A 20 5.18 12.16 -4.72
C PHE A 20 4.79 10.68 -4.73
N PHE A 21 3.88 10.26 -3.85
CA PHE A 21 3.38 8.88 -3.85
C PHE A 21 2.60 8.56 -5.10
N GLN A 22 1.78 9.49 -5.61
CA GLN A 22 1.06 9.29 -6.86
C GLN A 22 2.03 9.13 -8.05
N LYS A 23 3.01 10.04 -8.18
CA LYS A 23 4.08 9.92 -9.20
C LYS A 23 4.87 8.62 -9.07
N ARG A 24 5.17 8.19 -7.85
CA ARG A 24 5.84 6.92 -7.59
C ARG A 24 4.98 5.74 -8.04
N SER A 25 3.68 5.77 -7.75
CA SER A 25 2.73 4.72 -8.15
C SER A 25 2.69 4.57 -9.68
N GLU A 26 2.59 5.68 -10.41
CA GLU A 26 2.63 5.69 -11.89
C GLU A 26 3.93 5.12 -12.48
N LEU A 27 5.06 5.29 -11.79
CA LEU A 27 6.35 4.72 -12.21
C LEU A 27 6.45 3.24 -11.87
N ILE A 28 6.00 2.84 -10.68
CA ILE A 28 5.98 1.43 -10.24
C ILE A 28 5.07 0.60 -11.14
N ALA A 29 3.91 1.12 -11.55
CA ALA A 29 2.98 0.45 -12.46
C ALA A 29 3.61 0.05 -13.82
N LYS A 30 4.76 0.63 -14.17
CA LYS A 30 5.52 0.30 -15.40
C LYS A 30 6.55 -0.80 -15.19
N ILE A 31 6.76 -1.25 -13.96
CA ILE A 31 7.72 -2.29 -13.60
C ILE A 31 6.92 -3.56 -13.29
N PRO A 32 6.91 -4.56 -14.19
CA PRO A 32 6.19 -5.81 -13.96
C PRO A 32 6.69 -6.50 -12.69
N ASN A 33 5.77 -7.12 -11.94
CA ASN A 33 6.05 -7.90 -10.73
C ASN A 33 6.80 -7.12 -9.64
N PHE A 34 6.77 -5.78 -9.66
CA PHE A 34 7.47 -4.96 -8.66
C PHE A 34 7.07 -5.35 -7.23
N TRP A 35 5.78 -5.55 -6.97
CA TRP A 35 5.29 -5.86 -5.63
C TRP A 35 5.42 -7.32 -5.22
N VAL A 36 5.73 -8.25 -6.13
CA VAL A 36 6.12 -9.62 -5.75
C VAL A 36 7.33 -9.58 -4.82
N THR A 37 8.17 -8.54 -4.89
CA THR A 37 9.29 -8.35 -3.95
C THR A 37 8.88 -8.29 -2.47
N PHE A 38 7.60 -8.10 -2.12
CA PHE A 38 7.10 -8.23 -0.75
C PHE A 38 7.42 -9.60 -0.14
N VAL A 39 7.43 -10.67 -0.95
CA VAL A 39 7.78 -12.03 -0.48
C VAL A 39 9.26 -12.14 -0.09
N ASN A 40 10.11 -11.17 -0.47
CA ASN A 40 11.51 -11.15 -0.06
C ASN A 40 11.71 -10.52 1.32
N HIS A 41 10.69 -9.87 1.89
CA HIS A 41 10.78 -9.28 3.22
C HIS A 41 10.52 -10.34 4.29
N PRO A 42 11.46 -10.67 5.20
CA PRO A 42 11.36 -11.83 6.09
C PRO A 42 10.11 -11.85 6.99
N GLN A 43 9.60 -10.68 7.39
CA GLN A 43 8.40 -10.60 8.22
C GLN A 43 7.12 -10.80 7.42
N VAL A 44 7.13 -10.48 6.12
CA VAL A 44 5.97 -10.62 5.24
C VAL A 44 5.93 -12.05 4.71
N SER A 45 7.07 -12.58 4.26
CA SER A 45 7.18 -13.95 3.76
C SER A 45 6.76 -14.99 4.78
N ALA A 46 7.03 -14.76 6.08
CA ALA A 46 6.63 -15.65 7.15
C ALA A 46 5.10 -15.76 7.35
N LEU A 47 4.32 -14.84 6.77
CA LEU A 47 2.86 -14.80 6.87
C LEU A 47 2.16 -15.37 5.63
N LEU A 48 2.91 -15.64 4.55
CA LEU A 48 2.36 -16.03 3.26
C LEU A 48 2.47 -17.56 3.08
N GLY A 49 1.37 -18.18 2.66
CA GLY A 49 1.37 -19.54 2.12
C GLY A 49 1.66 -19.55 0.62
N GLU A 50 1.78 -20.74 0.04
CA GLU A 50 2.05 -20.94 -1.39
C GLU A 50 1.02 -20.23 -2.29
N ALA A 51 -0.28 -20.37 -1.97
CA ALA A 51 -1.35 -19.70 -2.72
C ALA A 51 -1.30 -18.16 -2.59
N ASP A 52 -0.83 -17.63 -1.46
CA ASP A 52 -0.70 -16.18 -1.27
C ASP A 52 0.46 -15.63 -2.10
N GLU A 53 1.59 -16.35 -2.16
CA GLU A 53 2.71 -16.01 -3.03
C GLU A 53 2.31 -16.00 -4.51
N GLU A 54 1.53 -16.99 -4.95
CA GLU A 54 1.01 -17.03 -6.32
C GLU A 54 0.03 -15.87 -6.59
N ALA A 55 -0.89 -15.57 -5.66
CA ALA A 55 -1.81 -14.44 -5.80
C ALA A 55 -1.07 -13.09 -5.86
N LEU A 56 0.04 -12.93 -5.15
CA LEU A 56 0.87 -11.72 -5.19
C LEU A 56 1.51 -11.46 -6.56
N HIS A 57 1.58 -12.45 -7.46
CA HIS A 57 2.00 -12.20 -8.85
C HIS A 57 1.00 -11.32 -9.62
N TYR A 58 -0.26 -11.30 -9.18
CA TYR A 58 -1.31 -10.46 -9.74
C TYR A 58 -1.41 -9.09 -9.04
N LEU A 59 -0.59 -8.83 -8.01
CA LEU A 59 -0.58 -7.56 -7.28
C LEU A 59 0.07 -6.46 -8.14
N THR A 60 -0.74 -5.51 -8.58
CA THR A 60 -0.31 -4.41 -9.45
C THR A 60 0.08 -3.17 -8.67
N THR A 61 -0.65 -2.87 -7.59
CA THR A 61 -0.47 -1.62 -6.83
C THR A 61 -0.69 -1.87 -5.34
N VAL A 62 0.13 -1.21 -4.52
CA VAL A 62 -0.12 -1.07 -3.08
C VAL A 62 -0.17 0.40 -2.75
N GLU A 63 -1.30 0.85 -2.20
CA GLU A 63 -1.49 2.23 -1.76
C GLU A 63 -1.67 2.27 -0.25
N VAL A 64 -0.95 3.20 0.40
CA VAL A 64 -1.12 3.47 1.82
C VAL A 64 -1.71 4.87 1.95
N THR A 65 -2.93 4.93 2.47
CA THR A 65 -3.67 6.17 2.66
C THR A 65 -3.73 6.50 4.14
N GLU A 66 -3.03 7.56 4.56
CA GLU A 66 -3.15 8.12 5.90
C GLU A 66 -4.45 8.94 6.00
N PHE A 67 -5.25 8.73 7.05
CA PHE A 67 -6.47 9.52 7.25
C PHE A 67 -6.15 10.96 7.66
N GLU A 68 -7.03 11.91 7.31
CA GLU A 68 -6.83 13.33 7.62
C GLU A 68 -6.76 13.58 9.14
N ASP A 69 -7.54 12.81 9.89
CA ASP A 69 -7.42 12.67 11.32
C ASP A 69 -6.45 11.52 11.61
N ILE A 70 -5.17 11.84 11.73
CA ILE A 70 -4.07 10.87 11.97
C ILE A 70 -4.34 9.89 13.13
N LYS A 71 -5.22 10.27 14.07
CA LYS A 71 -5.71 9.39 15.15
C LYS A 71 -6.48 8.16 14.67
N SER A 72 -7.10 8.24 13.50
CA SER A 72 -7.85 7.15 12.86
C SER A 72 -6.92 6.16 12.13
N GLY A 73 -5.62 6.45 12.05
CA GLY A 73 -4.61 5.54 11.49
C GLY A 73 -4.44 5.68 9.98
N TYR A 74 -4.34 4.55 9.31
CA TYR A 74 -4.13 4.44 7.87
C TYR A 74 -4.90 3.26 7.31
N ARG A 75 -5.10 3.26 6.00
CA ARG A 75 -5.62 2.13 5.21
C ARG A 75 -4.55 1.65 4.25
N ILE A 76 -4.44 0.35 4.06
CA ILE A 76 -3.60 -0.24 3.00
C ILE A 76 -4.51 -0.90 1.97
N ASP A 77 -4.42 -0.44 0.74
CA ASP A 77 -5.17 -0.96 -0.40
C ASP A 77 -4.23 -1.78 -1.30
N PHE A 78 -4.58 -3.05 -1.53
CA PHE A 78 -3.88 -3.97 -2.43
C PHE A 78 -4.72 -4.18 -3.68
N TYR A 79 -4.18 -3.78 -4.83
CA TYR A 79 -4.87 -3.85 -6.12
C TYR A 79 -4.38 -5.03 -6.94
N PHE A 80 -5.31 -5.89 -7.36
CA PHE A 80 -4.99 -7.09 -8.12
C PHE A 80 -5.61 -7.04 -9.52
N ASP A 81 -4.88 -7.57 -10.48
CA ASP A 81 -5.46 -7.96 -11.76
C ASP A 81 -6.37 -9.19 -11.60
N GLU A 82 -7.12 -9.50 -12.66
CA GLU A 82 -7.96 -10.71 -12.70
C GLU A 82 -7.10 -11.95 -12.46
N ASN A 83 -7.52 -12.77 -11.49
CA ASN A 83 -6.76 -13.90 -11.00
C ASN A 83 -7.71 -15.04 -10.57
N PRO A 84 -7.23 -16.29 -10.47
CA PRO A 84 -8.09 -17.44 -10.19
C PRO A 84 -8.47 -17.61 -8.70
N TYR A 85 -7.93 -16.79 -7.80
CA TYR A 85 -8.10 -16.96 -6.35
C TYR A 85 -9.29 -16.18 -5.81
N PHE A 86 -9.55 -14.99 -6.33
CA PHE A 86 -10.68 -14.13 -5.95
C PHE A 86 -11.08 -13.16 -7.05
N GLU A 87 -12.34 -12.70 -7.01
CA GLU A 87 -12.87 -11.72 -7.97
C GLU A 87 -12.60 -10.26 -7.58
N ASN A 88 -12.21 -10.03 -6.32
CA ASN A 88 -11.95 -8.70 -5.79
C ASN A 88 -10.77 -8.04 -6.50
N LYS A 89 -10.99 -6.86 -7.09
CA LYS A 89 -9.90 -6.05 -7.67
C LYS A 89 -9.08 -5.31 -6.62
N VAL A 90 -9.67 -5.08 -5.44
CA VAL A 90 -9.03 -4.37 -4.33
C VAL A 90 -9.33 -5.14 -3.04
N LEU A 91 -8.28 -5.38 -2.25
CA LEU A 91 -8.36 -5.82 -0.86
C LEU A 91 -7.87 -4.68 0.02
N ASP A 92 -8.67 -4.26 1.00
CA ASP A 92 -8.33 -3.19 1.94
C ASP A 92 -8.30 -3.68 3.39
N SER A 93 -7.42 -3.09 4.20
CA SER A 93 -7.30 -3.32 5.65
C SER A 93 -7.17 -2.03 6.43
#